data_AF-A0A0L6U9I3-F1
#
_entry.id   AF-A0A0L6U9I3-F1
#
_cell.length_a   1.000
_cell.length_b   1.000
_cell.length_c   1.000
_cell.angle_alpha   90.00
_cell.angle_beta   90.00
_cell.angle_gamma   90.00
#
_symmetry.space_group_name_H-M   'P 1'
#
loop_
_entity.id
_entity.type
_entity.pdbx_description
1 polymer ?
#
loop_
_entity_poly.entity_id
_entity_poly.type
_entity_poly.pdbx_seq_one_letter_code
_entity_poly.pdbx_strand_id
1 'polypeptide(L)' 'EPLFQLAFASLILKKDQVLWNGANTARNVSVQDASFPTKAAILTEMKTLTAKEKERLE' A
#
# COMPACT_ATOMS: atom_id res chain seq x y z
N GLU A 1 -15.23 8.05 4.02
CA GLU A 1 -14.11 7.08 3.96
C GLU A 1 -13.34 6.94 2.63
N PRO A 2 -13.52 7.76 1.57
CA PRO A 2 -12.78 7.56 0.31
C PRO A 2 -11.24 7.55 0.46
N LEU A 3 -10.70 8.38 1.36
CA LEU A 3 -9.26 8.47 1.58
C LEU A 3 -8.68 7.22 2.26
N PHE A 4 -9.47 6.53 3.09
CA PHE A 4 -9.08 5.25 3.71
C PHE A 4 -9.02 4.14 2.65
N GLN A 5 -10.02 4.08 1.77
CA GLN A 5 -10.05 3.14 0.65
C GLN A 5 -8.89 3.40 -0.32
N LEU A 6 -8.58 4.66 -0.60
CA LEU A 6 -7.44 5.05 -1.45
C LEU A 6 -6.10 4.63 -0.82
N ALA A 7 -5.92 4.88 0.48
CA ALA A 7 -4.72 4.47 1.20
C ALA A 7 -4.57 2.94 1.24
N PHE A 8 -5.67 2.21 1.48
CA PHE A 8 -5.69 0.76 1.41
C PHE A 8 -5.29 0.26 0.01
N ALA A 9 -5.94 0.76 -1.04
CA ALA A 9 -5.64 0.38 -2.41
C ALA A 9 -4.19 0.69 -2.79
N SER A 10 -3.66 1.84 -2.38
CA SER A 10 -2.26 2.22 -2.61
C SER A 10 -1.29 1.22 -1.97
N LEU A 11 -1.53 0.82 -0.72
CA LEU A 11 -0.71 -0.17 -0.03
C LEU A 11 -0.76 -1.54 -0.71
N ILE A 12 -1.94 -1.98 -1.18
CA ILE A 12 -2.08 -3.23 -1.94
C ILE A 12 -1.28 -3.18 -3.23
N LEU A 13 -1.43 -2.11 -4.02
CA LEU A 13 -0.73 -1.98 -5.31
C LEU A 13 0.80 -1.92 -5.14
N LYS A 14 1.30 -1.15 -4.17
CA LYS A 14 2.74 -1.10 -3.87
C LYS A 14 3.27 -2.49 -3.51
N LYS A 15 2.51 -3.20 -2.68
CA LYS A 15 2.88 -4.54 -2.22
C LYS A 15 2.86 -5.56 -3.36
N ASP A 16 1.82 -5.53 -4.19
CA ASP A 16 1.67 -6.39 -5.36
C ASP A 16 2.83 -6.20 -6.35
N GLN A 17 3.22 -4.94 -6.63
CA GLN A 17 4.37 -4.64 -7.49
C GLN A 17 5.69 -5.19 -6.95
N VAL A 18 5.89 -5.19 -5.62
CA VAL A 18 7.09 -5.76 -4.99
C VAL A 18 7.08 -7.28 -5.05
N LEU A 19 5.94 -7.89 -4.78
CA LEU A 19 5.81 -9.36 -4.76
C LEU A 19 5.82 -9.95 -6.17
N TRP A 20 5.25 -9.28 -7.16
CA TRP A 20 5.08 -9.78 -8.52
C TRP A 20 5.83 -8.92 -9.53
N ASN A 21 7.13 -8.76 -9.30
CA ASN A 21 8.04 -7.95 -10.14
C ASN A 21 8.62 -8.70 -11.35
N GLY A 22 8.11 -9.89 -11.68
CA GLY A 22 8.60 -10.75 -12.77
C GLY A 22 9.81 -11.62 -12.43
N ALA A 23 10.53 -11.33 -11.33
CA ALA A 23 11.59 -12.20 -10.80
C ALA A 23 11.06 -13.21 -9.77
N ASN A 24 10.04 -12.79 -9.00
CA ASN A 24 9.41 -13.63 -7.99
C ASN A 24 8.35 -14.56 -8.58
N THR A 25 8.32 -15.79 -8.08
CA THR A 25 7.27 -16.78 -8.33
C THR A 25 6.50 -17.07 -7.05
N ALA A 26 5.41 -17.85 -7.14
CA ALA A 26 4.64 -18.28 -5.96
C ALA A 26 5.47 -19.04 -4.91
N ARG A 27 6.64 -19.59 -5.27
CA ARG A 27 7.56 -20.23 -4.32
C ARG A 27 8.42 -19.24 -3.52
N ASN A 28 8.53 -18.00 -3.99
CA ASN A 28 9.32 -16.95 -3.36
C ASN A 28 8.51 -16.09 -2.38
N VAL A 29 7.17 -16.14 -2.47
CA VAL A 29 6.26 -15.31 -1.69
C VAL A 29 5.66 -16.13 -0.54
N SER A 30 5.86 -15.69 0.71
CA SER A 30 5.21 -16.34 1.85
C SER A 30 3.78 -15.82 2.06
N VAL A 31 2.98 -16.58 2.81
CA VAL A 31 1.61 -16.14 3.19
C VAL A 31 1.65 -14.85 4.01
N GLN A 32 2.69 -14.68 4.83
CA GLN A 32 2.89 -13.46 5.62
C GLN A 32 3.19 -12.27 4.71
N ASP A 33 4.00 -12.49 3.68
CA ASP A 33 4.26 -11.49 2.65
C ASP A 33 3.02 -11.15 1.86
N ALA A 34 2.01 -12.01 1.73
CA ALA A 34 0.76 -11.71 1.03
C ALA A 34 -0.36 -11.13 1.94
N SER A 35 -0.10 -10.96 3.24
CA SER A 35 -1.11 -10.49 4.20
C SER A 35 -1.67 -9.10 3.90
N PHE A 36 -2.92 -8.85 4.28
CA PHE A 36 -3.52 -7.52 4.14
C PHE A 36 -2.85 -6.49 5.09
N PRO A 37 -2.76 -5.22 4.68
CA PRO A 37 -2.26 -4.16 5.53
C PRO A 37 -3.17 -3.98 6.76
N THR A 38 -2.55 -3.71 7.91
CA THR A 38 -3.28 -3.46 9.14
C THR A 38 -3.97 -2.10 9.10
N LYS A 39 -5.02 -1.91 9.92
CA LYS A 39 -5.69 -0.61 10.05
C LYS A 39 -4.73 0.52 10.41
N ALA A 40 -3.74 0.25 11.25
CA ALA A 40 -2.70 1.22 11.61
C ALA A 40 -1.85 1.63 10.39
N ALA A 41 -1.43 0.68 9.56
CA ALA A 41 -0.68 0.97 8.34
C ALA A 41 -1.49 1.82 7.35
N ILE A 42 -2.79 1.53 7.19
CA ILE A 42 -3.69 2.29 6.32
C ILE A 42 -3.82 3.74 6.83
N LEU A 43 -3.99 3.94 8.14
CA LEU A 43 -4.08 5.28 8.73
C LEU A 43 -2.77 6.08 8.55
N THR A 44 -1.61 5.42 8.60
CA THR A 44 -0.31 6.07 8.33
C THR A 44 -0.18 6.47 6.85
N GLU A 45 -0.57 5.60 5.92
CA GLU A 45 -0.57 5.94 4.50
C GLU A 45 -1.56 7.07 4.19
N MET A 46 -2.74 7.08 4.81
CA MET A 46 -3.68 8.20 4.68
C MET A 46 -3.03 9.55 5.02
N LYS A 47 -2.34 9.64 6.17
CA LYS A 47 -1.64 10.87 6.57
C LYS A 47 -0.59 11.28 5.54
N THR A 48 0.11 10.31 4.97
CA THR A 48 1.12 10.52 3.94
C THR A 48 0.51 11.06 2.65
N LEU A 49 -0.61 10.49 2.20
CA LEU A 49 -1.33 10.96 1.02
C LEU A 49 -1.90 12.38 1.22
N THR A 50 -2.43 12.67 2.42
CA THR A 50 -2.88 14.03 2.76
C THR A 50 -1.74 15.04 2.74
N ALA A 51 -0.57 14.68 3.27
CA ALA A 51 0.60 15.55 3.24
C ALA A 51 1.08 15.83 1.81
N LYS A 52 1.16 14.79 0.97
CA LYS A 52 1.55 14.93 -0.45
C LYS A 52 0.59 15.79 -1.26
N GLU A 53 -0.71 15.66 -1.02
CA GLU A 53 -1.70 16.48 -1.71
C GLU A 53 -1.56 17.95 -1.32
N LYS A 54 -1.25 18.23 -0.04
CA LYS A 54 -0.99 19.59 0.44
C LYS A 54 0.26 20.21 -0.21
N GLU A 55 1.36 19.47 -0.28
CA GLU A 55 2.59 19.92 -0.94
C GLU A 55 2.41 20.18 -2.44
N ARG A 56 1.51 19.47 -3.12
CA ARG A 56 1.25 19.65 -4.56
C ARG A 56 0.43 20.90 -4.88
N LEU A 57 -0.29 21.43 -3.89
CA LEU A 57 -1.16 22.59 -4.02
C LEU A 57 -0.47 23.91 -3.60
N GLU A 58 0.75 23.82 -3.06
CA GLU A 58 1.64 24.94 -2.72
C GLU A 58 2.65 25.22 -3.86
#